data_AF-A0A0R2LQB6-F1
#
_entry.id   AF-A0A0R2LQB6-F1
#
_cell.length_a   1.000
_cell.length_b   1.000
_cell.length_c   1.000
_cell.angle_alpha   90.00
_cell.angle_beta   90.00
_cell.angle_gamma   90.00
#
_symmetry.space_group_name_H-M   'P 1'
#
loop_
_entity.id
_entity.type
_entity.pdbx_description
1 polymer ?
#
loop_
_entity_poly.entity_id
_entity_poly.type
_entity_poly.pdbx_seq_one_letter_code
_entity_poly.pdbx_strand_id
1 'polypeptide(L)'
;MSVVARIATIIKENATLRDQLSPENRAYWDDLVENMRQQAKFSKETVLQRELHDLLPEIIAAQKAGRDAEDFFGGGPATIAIALGKAGSRRPWWWNWDLLVPLLIFTLGTILPGVILPAVPLQLLLVGVEYALFIVALVIGIWLTPRFTERGRVVAWLIVIIALLVAMRIAAKTIPPVGLVYLTRGGGSLVLLIFAVLVTGLTWWQNHVHPNSWLPAVLGSLWITTFLGLLARVPATSGLMVTASGNLLIALGTLLGDASVLIIGWHIWQARQHQTTND
;
A
#
# COMPACT_ATOMS: atom_id res chain seq x y z
N MET A 1 -24.93 1.59 -5.76
CA MET A 1 -25.47 0.31 -6.28
C MET A 1 -24.78 -0.84 -5.57
N SER A 2 -25.55 -1.81 -5.06
CA SER A 2 -24.99 -2.96 -4.33
C SER A 2 -24.12 -3.82 -5.26
N VAL A 3 -23.13 -4.52 -4.70
CA VAL A 3 -22.24 -5.44 -5.44
C VAL A 3 -23.05 -6.46 -6.26
N VAL A 4 -24.21 -6.89 -5.73
CA VAL A 4 -25.16 -7.79 -6.38
C VAL A 4 -25.76 -7.20 -7.66
N ALA A 5 -26.13 -5.91 -7.64
CA ALA A 5 -26.67 -5.23 -8.82
C ALA A 5 -25.65 -5.17 -9.96
N ARG A 6 -24.35 -4.96 -9.64
CA ARG A 6 -23.28 -4.89 -10.64
C ARG A 6 -23.00 -6.24 -11.30
N ILE A 7 -23.10 -7.35 -10.55
CA ILE A 7 -22.90 -8.71 -11.08
C ILE A 7 -24.06 -9.10 -12.00
N ALA A 8 -25.30 -8.78 -11.61
CA ALA A 8 -26.47 -9.05 -12.44
C ALA A 8 -26.39 -8.34 -13.80
N THR A 9 -25.85 -7.10 -13.84
CA THR A 9 -25.58 -6.40 -15.09
C THR A 9 -24.55 -7.12 -15.96
N ILE A 10 -23.41 -7.53 -15.38
CA ILE A 10 -22.35 -8.26 -16.11
C ILE A 10 -22.87 -9.59 -16.67
N ILE A 11 -23.67 -10.34 -15.90
CA ILE A 11 -24.27 -11.59 -16.38
C ILE A 11 -25.17 -11.34 -17.60
N LYS A 12 -25.97 -10.27 -17.56
CA LYS A 12 -26.87 -9.91 -18.67
C LYS A 12 -26.09 -9.48 -19.92
N GLU A 13 -25.03 -8.69 -19.73
CA GLU A 13 -24.13 -8.29 -20.82
C GLU A 13 -23.44 -9.50 -21.43
N ASN A 14 -22.93 -10.41 -20.61
CA ASN A 14 -22.30 -11.65 -21.08
C ASN A 14 -23.27 -12.53 -21.86
N ALA A 15 -24.52 -12.66 -21.42
CA ALA A 15 -25.55 -13.38 -22.18
C ALA A 15 -25.78 -12.76 -23.57
N THR A 16 -25.83 -11.42 -23.63
CA THR A 16 -26.04 -10.67 -24.88
C THR A 16 -24.83 -10.78 -25.82
N LEU A 17 -23.62 -10.83 -25.29
CA LEU A 17 -22.39 -11.04 -26.06
C LEU A 17 -22.28 -12.48 -26.55
N ARG A 18 -22.58 -13.47 -25.70
CA ARG A 18 -22.64 -14.90 -26.09
C ARG A 18 -23.62 -15.11 -27.24
N ASP A 19 -24.70 -14.33 -27.30
CA ASP A 19 -25.67 -14.45 -28.38
C ASP A 19 -25.15 -14.06 -29.77
N GLN A 20 -24.03 -13.34 -29.84
CA GLN A 20 -23.38 -12.92 -31.09
C GLN A 20 -22.37 -13.94 -31.64
N LEU A 21 -22.11 -15.02 -30.90
CA LEU A 21 -21.19 -16.07 -31.33
C LEU A 21 -21.80 -16.97 -32.40
N SER A 22 -20.97 -17.42 -33.34
CA SER A 22 -21.32 -18.48 -34.29
C SER A 22 -21.64 -19.78 -33.55
N PRO A 23 -22.34 -20.73 -34.18
CA PRO A 23 -22.62 -22.03 -33.57
C PRO A 23 -21.35 -22.76 -33.10
N GLU A 24 -20.27 -22.74 -33.89
CA GLU A 24 -19.01 -23.39 -33.50
C GLU A 24 -18.36 -22.70 -32.29
N ASN A 25 -18.25 -21.36 -32.35
CA ASN A 25 -17.63 -20.59 -31.26
C ASN A 25 -18.46 -20.63 -29.97
N ARG A 26 -19.79 -20.75 -30.08
CA ARG A 26 -20.66 -20.92 -28.92
C ARG A 26 -20.45 -22.26 -28.24
N ALA A 27 -20.28 -23.34 -29.01
CA ALA A 27 -20.00 -24.66 -28.45
C ALA A 27 -18.64 -24.67 -27.72
N TYR A 28 -17.60 -24.14 -28.36
CA TYR A 28 -16.28 -23.97 -27.73
C TYR A 28 -16.37 -23.13 -26.44
N TRP A 29 -17.12 -22.03 -26.48
CA TRP A 29 -17.30 -21.14 -25.34
C TRP A 29 -17.98 -21.82 -24.16
N ASP A 30 -19.05 -22.57 -24.40
CA ASP A 30 -19.79 -23.26 -23.34
C ASP A 30 -18.91 -24.31 -22.64
N ASP A 31 -18.11 -25.05 -23.42
CA ASP A 31 -17.12 -25.99 -22.88
C ASP A 31 -16.02 -25.28 -22.10
N LEU A 32 -15.52 -24.14 -22.58
CA LEU A 32 -14.52 -23.33 -21.88
C LEU A 32 -15.05 -22.86 -20.52
N VAL A 33 -16.28 -22.35 -20.46
CA VAL A 33 -16.92 -21.87 -19.22
C VAL A 33 -17.01 -22.99 -18.19
N GLU A 34 -17.42 -24.19 -18.60
CA GLU A 34 -17.54 -25.33 -17.69
C GLU A 34 -16.17 -25.79 -17.17
N ASN A 35 -15.16 -25.84 -18.05
CA ASN A 35 -13.79 -26.15 -17.63
C ASN A 35 -13.18 -25.06 -16.73
N MET A 36 -13.53 -23.79 -16.94
CA MET A 36 -13.12 -22.67 -16.08
C MET A 36 -13.74 -22.80 -14.69
N ARG A 37 -15.03 -23.16 -14.57
CA ARG A 37 -15.69 -23.39 -13.26
C ARG A 37 -14.97 -24.43 -12.39
N GLN A 38 -14.36 -25.42 -13.02
CA GLN A 38 -13.59 -26.46 -12.33
C GLN A 38 -12.24 -25.97 -11.78
N GLN A 39 -11.77 -24.78 -12.19
CA GLN A 39 -10.52 -24.21 -11.70
C GLN A 39 -10.72 -23.44 -10.39
N ALA A 40 -9.80 -23.61 -9.43
CA ALA A 40 -9.84 -22.94 -8.14
C ALA A 40 -9.92 -21.39 -8.24
N LYS A 41 -9.28 -20.79 -9.26
CA LYS A 41 -9.32 -19.33 -9.55
C LYS A 41 -10.75 -18.82 -9.75
N PHE A 42 -11.60 -19.61 -10.40
CA PHE A 42 -12.94 -19.23 -10.82
C PHE A 42 -14.04 -19.80 -9.90
N SER A 43 -13.67 -20.32 -8.72
CA SER A 43 -14.60 -20.82 -7.69
C SER A 43 -15.65 -19.79 -7.24
N LYS A 44 -15.36 -18.49 -7.41
CA LYS A 44 -16.33 -17.41 -7.19
C LYS A 44 -16.93 -16.99 -8.51
N GLU A 45 -18.26 -17.07 -8.61
CA GLU A 45 -19.03 -16.66 -9.79
C GLU A 45 -18.70 -15.23 -10.25
N THR A 46 -18.40 -14.33 -9.31
CA THR A 46 -18.05 -12.93 -9.62
C THR A 46 -16.73 -12.78 -10.36
N VAL A 47 -15.77 -13.68 -10.11
CA VAL A 47 -14.47 -13.71 -10.78
C VAL A 47 -14.63 -14.36 -12.14
N LEU A 48 -15.39 -15.46 -12.22
CA LEU A 48 -15.72 -16.11 -13.47
C LEU A 48 -16.40 -15.13 -14.44
N GLN A 49 -17.53 -14.52 -14.04
CA GLN A 49 -18.32 -13.64 -14.91
C GLN A 49 -17.54 -12.42 -15.40
N ARG A 50 -16.58 -11.91 -14.62
CA ARG A 50 -15.72 -10.81 -15.08
C ARG A 50 -14.72 -11.29 -16.13
N GLU A 51 -14.04 -12.40 -15.88
CA GLU A 51 -13.11 -12.95 -16.87
C GLU A 51 -13.83 -13.28 -18.19
N LEU A 52 -15.04 -13.83 -18.09
CA LEU A 52 -15.88 -14.13 -19.26
C LEU A 52 -16.26 -12.86 -20.03
N HIS A 53 -16.52 -11.76 -19.32
CA HIS A 53 -16.85 -10.47 -19.92
C HIS A 53 -15.68 -9.90 -20.72
N ASP A 54 -14.45 -10.11 -20.26
CA ASP A 54 -13.25 -9.63 -20.93
C ASP A 54 -12.92 -10.49 -22.18
N LEU A 55 -13.16 -11.80 -22.12
CA LEU A 55 -12.85 -12.74 -23.21
C LEU A 55 -13.87 -12.73 -24.36
N LEU A 56 -15.16 -12.52 -24.07
CA LEU A 56 -16.24 -12.56 -25.08
C LEU A 56 -16.01 -11.57 -26.25
N PRO A 57 -15.69 -10.29 -26.01
CA PRO A 57 -15.39 -9.33 -27.09
C PRO A 57 -14.23 -9.78 -27.98
N GLU A 58 -13.20 -10.40 -27.42
CA GLU A 58 -12.03 -10.87 -28.16
C GLU A 58 -12.40 -12.03 -29.11
N ILE A 59 -13.22 -12.98 -28.64
CA ILE A 59 -13.72 -14.08 -29.49
C ILE A 59 -14.63 -13.52 -30.60
N ILE A 60 -15.51 -12.57 -30.29
CA ILE A 60 -16.38 -11.93 -31.30
C ILE A 60 -15.53 -11.19 -32.34
N ALA A 61 -14.45 -10.53 -31.93
CA ALA A 61 -13.53 -9.86 -32.84
C ALA A 61 -12.78 -10.87 -33.74
N ALA A 62 -12.30 -11.99 -33.18
CA ALA A 62 -11.67 -13.06 -33.93
C ALA A 62 -12.62 -13.70 -34.96
N GLN A 63 -13.86 -13.96 -34.55
CA GLN A 63 -14.93 -14.45 -35.42
C GLN A 63 -15.19 -13.53 -36.59
N LYS A 64 -15.26 -12.20 -36.36
CA LYS A 64 -15.43 -11.20 -37.42
C LYS A 64 -14.24 -11.17 -38.38
N ALA A 65 -13.05 -11.54 -37.91
CA ALA A 65 -11.86 -11.72 -38.75
C ALA A 65 -11.79 -13.10 -39.43
N GLY A 66 -12.84 -13.93 -39.32
CA GLY A 66 -12.92 -15.26 -39.95
C GLY A 66 -12.13 -16.34 -39.23
N ARG A 67 -11.72 -16.12 -37.97
CA ARG A 67 -11.05 -17.12 -37.13
C ARG A 67 -12.02 -17.71 -36.12
N ASP A 68 -11.97 -19.02 -35.93
CA ASP A 68 -12.70 -19.67 -34.83
C ASP A 68 -11.98 -19.47 -33.48
N ALA A 69 -12.67 -19.81 -32.39
CA ALA A 69 -12.16 -19.63 -31.04
C ALA A 69 -10.97 -20.55 -30.73
N GLU A 70 -10.93 -21.74 -31.32
CA GLU A 70 -9.84 -22.70 -31.10
C GLU A 70 -8.54 -22.21 -31.75
N ASP A 71 -8.62 -21.68 -32.97
CA ASP A 71 -7.53 -20.99 -33.66
C ASP A 71 -7.15 -19.68 -32.98
N PHE A 72 -8.11 -18.96 -32.38
CA PHE A 72 -7.83 -17.75 -31.61
C PHE A 72 -6.98 -18.02 -30.37
N PHE A 73 -7.39 -18.99 -29.56
CA PHE A 73 -6.69 -19.34 -28.33
C PHE A 73 -5.50 -20.29 -28.55
N GLY A 74 -5.41 -20.94 -29.71
CA GLY A 74 -4.34 -21.88 -30.04
C GLY A 74 -4.43 -23.20 -29.28
N GLY A 75 -5.63 -23.63 -28.92
CA GLY A 75 -5.84 -24.91 -28.23
C GLY A 75 -7.28 -25.11 -27.74
N GLY A 76 -7.60 -26.35 -27.37
CA GLY A 76 -8.93 -26.72 -26.91
C GLY A 76 -9.36 -26.09 -25.58
N PRO A 77 -10.67 -26.07 -25.28
CA PRO A 77 -11.25 -25.30 -24.17
C PRO A 77 -10.73 -25.72 -22.79
N ALA A 78 -10.46 -27.01 -22.58
CA ALA A 78 -9.88 -27.52 -21.34
C ALA A 78 -8.45 -27.02 -21.10
N THR A 79 -7.61 -27.02 -22.14
CA THR A 79 -6.21 -26.56 -22.07
C THR A 79 -6.16 -25.08 -21.74
N ILE A 80 -7.01 -24.29 -22.38
CA ILE A 80 -7.12 -22.85 -22.17
C ILE A 80 -7.67 -22.54 -20.78
N ALA A 81 -8.69 -23.25 -20.31
CA ALA A 81 -9.21 -23.11 -18.94
C ALA A 81 -8.11 -23.36 -17.89
N ILE A 82 -7.28 -24.40 -18.07
CA ILE A 82 -6.15 -24.69 -17.18
C ILE A 82 -5.11 -23.56 -17.25
N ALA A 83 -4.79 -23.06 -18.45
CA ALA A 83 -3.84 -21.97 -18.63
C ALA A 83 -4.32 -20.67 -17.94
N LEU A 84 -5.58 -20.29 -18.16
CA LEU A 84 -6.23 -19.13 -17.53
C LEU A 84 -6.34 -19.29 -16.00
N GLY A 85 -6.56 -20.53 -15.53
CA GLY A 85 -6.57 -20.89 -14.11
C GLY A 85 -5.20 -20.76 -13.46
N LYS A 86 -4.12 -21.17 -14.14
CA LYS A 86 -2.73 -21.11 -13.67
C LYS A 86 -2.14 -19.69 -13.70
N ALA A 87 -2.42 -18.91 -14.74
CA ALA A 87 -1.92 -17.55 -14.91
C ALA A 87 -2.36 -16.60 -13.77
N GLY A 88 -3.45 -16.93 -13.08
CA GLY A 88 -3.98 -16.19 -11.94
C GLY A 88 -3.73 -16.81 -10.57
N SER A 89 -2.78 -17.74 -10.42
CA SER A 89 -2.24 -18.14 -9.11
C SER A 89 -1.75 -16.88 -8.40
N ARG A 90 -2.65 -16.24 -7.64
CA ARG A 90 -2.40 -15.02 -6.88
C ARG A 90 -1.09 -15.22 -6.15
N ARG A 91 -0.11 -14.35 -6.44
CA ARG A 91 0.89 -13.99 -5.44
C ARG A 91 0.09 -13.84 -4.14
N PRO A 92 0.41 -14.60 -3.09
CA PRO A 92 -0.36 -14.53 -1.88
C PRO A 92 -0.46 -13.06 -1.48
N TRP A 93 -1.64 -12.61 -1.11
CA TRP A 93 -1.97 -11.18 -0.96
C TRP A 93 -1.03 -10.44 0.02
N TRP A 94 -0.29 -11.19 0.86
CA TRP A 94 0.81 -10.69 1.71
C TRP A 94 2.09 -10.27 0.97
N TRP A 95 2.21 -10.58 -0.33
CA TRP A 95 3.31 -10.20 -1.22
C TRP A 95 3.03 -8.88 -1.94
N ASN A 96 1.92 -8.20 -1.63
CA ASN A 96 1.65 -6.87 -2.13
C ASN A 96 2.44 -5.83 -1.30
N TRP A 97 2.99 -4.82 -1.97
CA TRP A 97 3.68 -3.69 -1.34
C TRP A 97 2.82 -2.95 -0.30
N ASP A 98 1.50 -3.18 -0.29
CA ASP A 98 0.54 -2.62 0.64
C ASP A 98 0.84 -2.96 2.11
N LEU A 99 1.49 -4.09 2.43
CA LEU A 99 1.89 -4.41 3.82
C LEU A 99 3.19 -3.73 4.25
N LEU A 100 4.01 -3.26 3.31
CA LEU A 100 5.23 -2.53 3.62
C LEU A 100 4.94 -1.13 4.13
N VAL A 101 3.84 -0.50 3.68
CA VAL A 101 3.42 0.83 4.13
C VAL A 101 3.12 0.88 5.64
N PRO A 102 2.21 0.06 6.19
CA PRO A 102 1.94 0.08 7.63
C PRO A 102 3.15 -0.37 8.45
N LEU A 103 3.95 -1.32 7.95
CA LEU A 103 5.20 -1.73 8.61
C LEU A 103 6.21 -0.56 8.67
N LEU A 104 6.35 0.21 7.60
CA LEU A 104 7.21 1.38 7.54
C LEU A 104 6.72 2.46 8.51
N ILE A 105 5.42 2.78 8.49
CA ILE A 105 4.82 3.76 9.41
C ILE A 105 5.05 3.34 10.87
N PHE A 106 4.81 2.07 11.19
CA PHE A 106 5.03 1.53 12.53
C PHE A 106 6.52 1.63 12.94
N THR A 107 7.42 1.24 12.04
CA THR A 107 8.87 1.32 12.23
C THR A 107 9.33 2.75 12.51
N LEU A 108 8.82 3.72 11.74
CA LEU A 108 9.10 5.13 11.98
C LEU A 108 8.54 5.55 13.34
N GLY A 109 7.31 5.20 13.69
CA GLY A 109 6.72 5.54 14.99
C GLY A 109 7.52 5.02 16.19
N THR A 110 8.06 3.80 16.10
CA THR A 110 8.79 3.15 17.20
C THR A 110 10.25 3.61 17.29
N ILE A 111 10.95 3.76 16.16
CA ILE A 111 12.40 4.01 16.15
C ILE A 111 12.72 5.51 16.14
N LEU A 112 11.93 6.32 15.43
CA LEU A 112 12.23 7.72 15.18
C LEU A 112 12.40 8.55 16.46
N PRO A 113 11.62 8.35 17.55
CA PRO A 113 11.84 9.09 18.80
C PRO A 113 13.24 8.88 19.39
N GLY A 114 13.78 7.65 19.38
CA GLY A 114 15.15 7.37 19.85
C GLY A 114 16.24 7.89 18.90
N VAL A 115 15.90 8.03 17.61
CA VAL A 115 16.79 8.62 16.59
C VAL A 115 16.76 10.15 16.60
N ILE A 116 15.67 10.78 17.04
CA ILE A 116 15.61 12.24 17.18
C ILE A 116 16.15 12.67 18.56
N LEU A 117 15.69 12.04 19.63
CA LEU A 117 16.00 12.44 21.00
C LEU A 117 17.16 11.61 21.57
N PRO A 118 18.34 12.20 21.82
CA PRO A 118 19.50 11.46 22.36
C PRO A 118 19.28 11.00 23.81
N ALA A 119 18.30 11.57 24.52
CA ALA A 119 17.94 11.19 25.89
C ALA A 119 16.99 9.97 25.94
N VAL A 120 16.43 9.54 24.80
CA VAL A 120 15.48 8.42 24.75
C VAL A 120 16.24 7.18 24.26
N PRO A 121 16.53 6.20 25.15
CA PRO A 121 17.14 4.95 24.73
C PRO A 121 16.18 4.13 23.88
N LEU A 122 16.73 3.42 22.89
CA LEU A 122 16.00 2.34 22.22
C LEU A 122 16.05 1.11 23.13
N GLN A 123 14.93 0.78 23.75
CA GLN A 123 14.79 -0.42 24.57
C GLN A 123 14.48 -1.61 23.67
N LEU A 124 15.51 -2.35 23.25
CA LEU A 124 15.38 -3.40 22.22
C LEU A 124 14.34 -4.47 22.56
N LEU A 125 14.21 -4.83 23.84
CA LEU A 125 13.20 -5.78 24.28
C LEU A 125 11.78 -5.23 24.11
N LEU A 126 11.54 -3.96 24.47
CA LEU A 126 10.25 -3.31 24.29
C LEU A 126 9.92 -3.19 22.80
N VAL A 127 10.89 -2.74 21.99
CA VAL A 127 10.74 -2.69 20.53
C VAL A 127 10.37 -4.08 19.98
N GLY A 128 11.08 -5.13 20.38
CA GLY A 128 10.77 -6.50 19.95
C GLY A 128 9.35 -6.93 20.30
N VAL A 129 8.86 -6.61 21.50
CA VAL A 129 7.48 -6.91 21.90
C VAL A 129 6.47 -6.05 21.13
N GLU A 130 6.74 -4.77 20.90
CA GLU A 130 5.89 -3.90 20.10
C GLU A 130 5.73 -4.43 18.66
N TYR A 131 6.81 -4.89 18.03
CA TYR A 131 6.74 -5.54 16.72
C TYR A 131 5.98 -6.85 16.75
N ALA A 132 6.15 -7.68 17.80
CA ALA A 132 5.39 -8.92 17.94
C ALA A 132 3.88 -8.64 18.07
N LEU A 133 3.50 -7.65 18.89
CA LEU A 133 2.12 -7.21 19.05
C LEU A 133 1.55 -6.65 17.73
N PHE A 134 2.34 -5.87 17.00
CA PHE A 134 1.96 -5.35 15.69
C PHE A 134 1.70 -6.46 14.67
N ILE A 135 2.57 -7.48 14.60
CA ILE A 135 2.37 -8.64 13.72
C ILE A 135 1.11 -9.40 14.10
N VAL A 136 0.87 -9.63 15.40
CA VAL A 136 -0.35 -10.28 15.87
C VAL A 136 -1.59 -9.46 15.50
N ALA A 137 -1.56 -8.15 15.70
CA ALA A 137 -2.65 -7.25 15.33
C ALA A 137 -2.92 -7.28 13.82
N LEU A 138 -1.87 -7.28 12.99
CA LEU A 138 -2.00 -7.45 11.54
C LEU A 138 -2.69 -8.77 11.21
N VAL A 139 -2.17 -9.90 11.71
CA VAL A 139 -2.73 -11.24 11.44
C VAL A 139 -4.21 -11.29 11.84
N ILE A 140 -4.57 -10.75 13.00
CA ILE A 140 -5.95 -10.68 13.46
C ILE A 140 -6.79 -9.80 12.53
N GLY A 141 -6.34 -8.58 12.20
CA GLY A 141 -7.09 -7.67 11.34
C GLY A 141 -7.35 -8.25 9.94
N ILE A 142 -6.33 -8.90 9.38
CA ILE A 142 -6.40 -9.63 8.11
C ILE A 142 -7.41 -10.77 8.20
N TRP A 143 -7.35 -11.56 9.26
CA TRP A 143 -8.25 -12.68 9.48
C TRP A 143 -9.71 -12.21 9.69
N LEU A 144 -9.93 -11.07 10.34
CA LEU A 144 -11.26 -10.49 10.55
C LEU A 144 -11.84 -9.87 9.25
N THR A 145 -11.00 -9.31 8.39
CA THR A 145 -11.41 -8.60 7.17
C THR A 145 -12.42 -9.35 6.28
N PRO A 146 -12.23 -10.64 5.93
CA PRO A 146 -13.19 -11.37 5.11
C PRO A 146 -14.51 -11.71 5.83
N ARG A 147 -14.57 -11.60 7.17
CA ARG A 147 -15.76 -11.95 7.97
C ARG A 147 -16.76 -10.80 8.12
N PHE A 148 -16.37 -9.57 7.77
CA PHE A 148 -17.22 -8.39 7.94
C PHE A 148 -17.55 -7.69 6.61
N THR A 149 -18.69 -6.99 6.60
CA THR A 149 -19.09 -6.05 5.55
C THR A 149 -18.18 -4.82 5.55
N GLU A 150 -18.18 -4.02 4.47
CA GLU A 150 -17.25 -2.87 4.34
C GLU A 150 -17.24 -1.91 5.55
N ARG A 151 -18.41 -1.56 6.09
CA ARG A 151 -18.52 -0.73 7.31
C ARG A 151 -18.02 -1.49 8.55
N GLY A 152 -18.35 -2.78 8.66
CA GLY A 152 -17.88 -3.63 9.76
C GLY A 152 -16.37 -3.85 9.75
N ARG A 153 -15.72 -3.87 8.57
CA ARG A 153 -14.27 -3.96 8.45
C ARG A 153 -13.57 -2.75 9.05
N VAL A 154 -14.05 -1.55 8.76
CA VAL A 154 -13.48 -0.31 9.33
C VAL A 154 -13.57 -0.35 10.86
N VAL A 155 -14.73 -0.72 11.40
CA VAL A 155 -14.92 -0.85 12.85
C VAL A 155 -14.01 -1.94 13.44
N ALA A 156 -13.89 -3.09 12.78
CA ALA A 156 -13.01 -4.18 13.22
C ALA A 156 -11.54 -3.75 13.26
N TRP A 157 -11.05 -3.08 12.21
CA TRP A 157 -9.69 -2.53 12.18
C TRP A 157 -9.47 -1.47 13.25
N LEU A 158 -10.46 -0.61 13.50
CA LEU A 158 -10.38 0.40 14.55
C LEU A 158 -10.28 -0.23 15.94
N ILE A 159 -11.06 -1.29 16.20
CA ILE A 159 -10.96 -2.07 17.45
C ILE A 159 -9.59 -2.72 17.59
N VAL A 160 -9.05 -3.32 16.52
CA VAL A 160 -7.71 -3.93 16.52
C VAL A 160 -6.63 -2.89 16.81
N ILE A 161 -6.72 -1.70 16.21
CA ILE A 161 -5.77 -0.61 16.44
C ILE A 161 -5.85 -0.13 17.90
N ILE A 162 -7.06 0.08 18.44
CA ILE A 162 -7.23 0.48 19.85
C ILE A 162 -6.65 -0.59 20.79
N ALA A 163 -6.94 -1.87 20.53
CA ALA A 163 -6.41 -2.97 21.31
C ALA A 163 -4.87 -3.02 21.25
N LEU A 164 -4.27 -2.80 20.08
CA LEU A 164 -2.82 -2.70 19.91
C LEU A 164 -2.25 -1.55 20.75
N LEU A 165 -2.82 -0.35 20.67
CA LEU A 165 -2.34 0.81 21.43
C LEU A 165 -2.43 0.58 22.95
N VAL A 166 -3.50 -0.06 23.43
CA VAL A 166 -3.65 -0.44 24.83
C VAL A 166 -2.60 -1.48 25.22
N ALA A 167 -2.39 -2.51 24.40
CA ALA A 167 -1.39 -3.55 24.65
C ALA A 167 0.03 -2.98 24.67
N MET A 168 0.38 -2.08 23.74
CA MET A 168 1.68 -1.38 23.73
C MET A 168 1.86 -0.53 24.99
N ARG A 169 0.83 0.19 25.42
CA ARG A 169 0.89 0.99 26.65
C ARG A 169 1.08 0.12 27.91
N ILE A 170 0.49 -1.06 27.95
CA ILE A 170 0.71 -2.03 29.01
C ILE A 170 2.15 -2.56 28.94
N ALA A 171 2.60 -3.00 27.76
CA ALA A 171 3.95 -3.49 27.51
C ALA A 171 5.03 -2.49 27.96
N ALA A 172 4.87 -1.21 27.62
CA ALA A 172 5.77 -0.14 28.03
C ALA A 172 5.87 0.05 29.56
N LYS A 173 4.83 -0.33 30.32
CA LYS A 173 4.84 -0.27 31.80
C LYS A 173 5.36 -1.55 32.45
N THR A 174 5.15 -2.69 31.82
CA THR A 174 5.45 -4.01 32.42
C THR A 174 6.82 -4.54 32.04
N ILE A 175 7.33 -4.18 30.86
CA ILE A 175 8.61 -4.70 30.36
C ILE A 175 9.75 -3.99 31.08
N PRO A 176 10.65 -4.71 31.75
CA PRO A 176 11.78 -4.10 32.43
C PRO A 176 12.72 -3.43 31.41
N PRO A 177 13.38 -2.32 31.79
CA PRO A 177 14.31 -1.58 30.93
C PRO A 177 15.60 -2.38 30.66
N VAL A 178 15.49 -3.39 29.82
CA VAL A 178 16.57 -4.30 29.41
C VAL A 178 16.92 -4.05 27.95
N GLY A 179 18.21 -4.11 27.61
CA GLY A 179 18.70 -3.89 26.25
C GLY A 179 18.58 -2.43 25.82
N LEU A 180 18.86 -1.49 26.72
CA LEU A 180 18.88 -0.07 26.43
C LEU A 180 20.07 0.27 25.53
N VAL A 181 19.79 0.69 24.31
CA VAL A 181 20.79 1.20 23.38
C VAL A 181 20.62 2.70 23.25
N TYR A 182 21.64 3.44 23.67
CA TYR A 182 21.72 4.87 23.46
C TYR A 182 22.39 5.13 22.12
N LEU A 183 21.68 5.77 21.20
CA LEU A 183 22.33 6.34 20.03
C LEU A 183 23.23 7.47 20.49
N THR A 184 24.54 7.29 20.32
CA THR A 184 25.52 8.36 20.58
C THR A 184 25.12 9.60 19.80
N ARG A 185 25.47 10.79 20.31
CA ARG A 185 25.16 12.05 19.62
C ARG A 185 25.62 12.03 18.16
N GLY A 186 26.85 11.53 17.91
CA GLY A 186 27.38 11.34 16.55
C GLY A 186 26.66 10.24 15.76
N GLY A 187 26.39 9.08 16.37
CA GLY A 187 25.72 7.96 15.70
C GLY A 187 24.31 8.30 15.23
N GLY A 188 23.51 8.97 16.05
CA GLY A 188 22.17 9.38 15.63
C GLY A 188 22.14 10.52 14.62
N SER A 189 23.11 11.44 14.66
CA SER A 189 23.28 12.44 13.59
C SER A 189 23.59 11.77 12.25
N LEU A 190 24.46 10.76 12.25
CA LEU A 190 24.78 9.98 11.05
C LEU A 190 23.54 9.22 10.54
N VAL A 191 22.78 8.57 11.43
CA VAL A 191 21.54 7.87 11.07
C VAL A 191 20.50 8.81 10.47
N LEU A 192 20.30 10.00 11.05
CA LEU A 192 19.39 11.01 10.52
C LEU A 192 19.80 11.46 9.10
N LEU A 193 21.09 11.70 8.88
CA LEU A 193 21.61 12.06 7.56
C LEU A 193 21.45 10.94 6.54
N ILE A 194 21.81 9.70 6.91
CA ILE A 194 21.62 8.52 6.03
C ILE A 194 20.14 8.37 5.69
N PHE A 195 19.24 8.48 6.67
CA PHE A 195 17.80 8.42 6.45
C PHE A 195 17.32 9.52 5.48
N ALA A 196 17.74 10.77 5.70
CA ALA A 196 17.38 11.89 4.82
C ALA A 196 17.87 11.67 3.37
N VAL A 197 19.10 11.17 3.21
CA VAL A 197 19.67 10.85 1.89
C VAL A 197 18.94 9.69 1.22
N LEU A 198 18.64 8.62 1.95
CA LEU A 198 17.90 7.47 1.42
C LEU A 198 16.49 7.86 0.95
N VAL A 199 15.75 8.63 1.76
CA VAL A 199 14.41 9.11 1.38
C VAL A 199 14.49 10.07 0.20
N THR A 200 15.51 10.93 0.14
CA THR A 200 15.74 11.80 -1.02
C THR A 200 16.02 10.99 -2.28
N GLY A 201 16.90 9.98 -2.20
CA GLY A 201 17.21 9.09 -3.32
C GLY A 201 15.99 8.29 -3.80
N LEU A 202 15.19 7.76 -2.86
CA LEU A 202 13.94 7.05 -3.16
C LEU A 202 12.94 7.99 -3.86
N THR A 203 12.78 9.20 -3.34
CA THR A 203 11.88 10.21 -3.91
C THR A 203 12.33 10.62 -5.31
N TRP A 204 13.63 10.81 -5.51
CA TRP A 204 14.21 11.15 -6.81
C TRP A 204 13.99 10.04 -7.84
N TRP A 205 14.26 8.79 -7.46
CA TRP A 205 14.01 7.61 -8.31
C TRP A 205 12.51 7.48 -8.64
N GLN A 206 11.64 7.61 -7.65
CA GLN A 206 10.21 7.52 -7.88
C GLN A 206 9.69 8.65 -8.75
N ASN A 207 10.25 9.86 -8.65
CA ASN A 207 9.91 10.97 -9.52
C ASN A 207 10.39 10.73 -10.97
N HIS A 208 11.46 9.98 -11.19
CA HIS A 208 11.88 9.57 -12.54
C HIS A 208 10.90 8.56 -13.17
N VAL A 209 10.40 7.62 -12.36
CA VAL A 209 9.44 6.60 -12.84
C VAL A 209 8.02 7.17 -12.96
N HIS A 210 7.65 8.08 -12.06
CA HIS A 210 6.34 8.70 -11.96
C HIS A 210 6.50 10.23 -11.80
N PRO A 211 6.65 10.99 -12.89
CA PRO A 211 6.93 12.44 -12.86
C PRO A 211 5.83 13.28 -12.20
N ASN A 212 4.65 12.69 -11.98
CA ASN A 212 3.55 13.33 -11.26
C ASN A 212 3.48 12.91 -9.78
N SER A 213 4.49 12.27 -9.19
CA SER A 213 4.41 11.85 -7.77
C SER A 213 4.34 13.05 -6.80
N TRP A 214 3.67 12.90 -5.67
CA TRP A 214 3.56 13.97 -4.64
C TRP A 214 4.73 13.97 -3.65
N LEU A 215 5.56 12.93 -3.67
CA LEU A 215 6.64 12.70 -2.71
C LEU A 215 7.71 13.81 -2.65
N PRO A 216 8.07 14.48 -3.76
CA PRO A 216 8.98 15.62 -3.70
C PRO A 216 8.53 16.73 -2.74
N ALA A 217 7.23 16.87 -2.49
CA ALA A 217 6.70 17.83 -1.53
C ALA A 217 7.16 17.56 -0.09
N VAL A 218 7.40 16.30 0.28
CA VAL A 218 7.79 15.88 1.63
C VAL A 218 9.27 16.17 1.92
N LEU A 219 10.10 16.37 0.88
CA LEU A 219 11.55 16.56 1.04
C LEU A 219 11.90 17.84 1.81
N GLY A 220 11.12 18.92 1.66
CA GLY A 220 11.34 20.16 2.41
C GLY A 220 11.16 19.94 3.92
N SER A 221 10.05 19.32 4.32
CA SER A 221 9.81 18.95 5.72
C SER A 221 10.85 17.96 6.25
N LEU A 222 11.24 16.96 5.46
CA LEU A 222 12.29 16.00 5.83
C LEU A 222 13.62 16.69 6.15
N TRP A 223 14.09 17.58 5.28
CA TRP A 223 15.39 18.24 5.48
C TRP A 223 15.36 19.27 6.60
N ILE A 224 14.25 19.99 6.78
CA ILE A 224 14.08 20.92 7.90
C ILE A 224 14.06 20.16 9.23
N THR A 225 13.28 19.08 9.33
CA THR A 225 13.23 18.25 10.55
C THR A 225 14.57 17.56 10.84
N THR A 226 15.29 17.12 9.79
CA THR A 226 16.66 16.60 9.91
C THR A 226 17.61 17.65 10.46
N PHE A 227 17.55 18.89 9.93
CA PHE A 227 18.38 20.00 10.41
C PHE A 227 18.10 20.34 11.87
N LEU A 228 16.82 20.45 12.27
CA LEU A 228 16.43 20.65 13.66
C LEU A 228 16.92 19.51 14.57
N GLY A 229 16.79 18.25 14.12
CA GLY A 229 17.30 17.08 14.84
C GLY A 229 18.82 17.12 15.04
N LEU A 230 19.56 17.61 14.04
CA LEU A 230 21.01 17.80 14.15
C LEU A 230 21.36 18.91 15.15
N LEU A 231 20.65 20.04 15.12
CA LEU A 231 20.86 21.12 16.09
C LEU A 231 20.66 20.65 17.54
N ALA A 232 19.70 19.75 17.77
CA ALA A 232 19.44 19.16 19.08
C ALA A 232 20.52 18.16 19.53
N ARG A 233 21.34 17.64 18.61
CA ARG A 233 22.36 16.60 18.88
C ARG A 233 23.79 17.14 18.91
N VAL A 234 24.08 18.23 18.23
CA VAL A 234 25.43 18.82 18.20
C VAL A 234 25.72 19.58 19.50
N PRO A 235 26.82 19.29 20.23
CA PRO A 235 27.11 19.92 21.52
C PRO A 235 27.11 21.46 21.50
N ALA A 236 27.56 22.07 20.40
CA ALA A 236 27.60 23.52 20.23
C ALA A 236 26.22 24.18 20.19
N THR A 237 25.18 23.45 19.74
CA THR A 237 23.83 24.00 19.52
C THR A 237 22.75 23.35 20.38
N SER A 238 23.04 22.19 20.99
CA SER A 238 22.06 21.45 21.79
C SER A 238 21.55 22.24 22.99
N GLY A 239 22.38 23.12 23.55
CA GLY A 239 21.99 24.00 24.66
C GLY A 239 20.95 25.06 24.26
N LEU A 240 20.96 25.51 23.01
CA LEU A 240 19.96 26.45 22.49
C LEU A 240 18.59 25.78 22.31
N MET A 241 18.57 24.51 21.89
CA MET A 241 17.34 23.77 21.56
C MET A 241 16.44 23.48 22.77
N VAL A 242 16.94 23.61 24.00
CA VAL A 242 16.15 23.47 25.23
C VAL A 242 15.65 24.80 25.80
N THR A 243 15.97 25.92 25.15
CA THR A 243 15.53 27.26 25.57
C THR A 243 14.22 27.68 24.90
N ALA A 244 13.61 28.77 25.38
CA ALA A 244 12.45 29.38 24.72
C ALA A 244 12.74 29.76 23.25
N SER A 245 13.95 30.26 22.96
CA SER A 245 14.41 30.56 21.59
C SER A 245 14.54 29.30 20.74
N GLY A 246 15.01 28.19 21.32
CA GLY A 246 15.05 26.89 20.66
C GLY A 246 13.67 26.35 20.33
N ASN A 247 12.73 26.43 21.28
CA ASN A 247 11.34 26.03 21.04
C ASN A 247 10.68 26.87 19.93
N LEU A 248 10.96 28.18 19.89
CA LEU A 248 10.49 29.05 18.82
C LEU A 248 11.12 28.67 17.46
N LEU A 249 12.41 28.32 17.44
CA LEU A 249 13.09 27.84 16.24
C LEU A 249 12.51 26.50 15.74
N ILE A 250 12.18 25.57 16.64
CA ILE A 250 11.49 24.32 16.30
C ILE A 250 10.10 24.61 15.72
N ALA A 251 9.33 25.50 16.35
CA ALA A 251 8.00 25.87 15.88
C ALA A 251 8.05 26.51 14.49
N LEU A 252 8.93 27.48 14.27
CA LEU A 252 9.13 28.11 12.96
C LEU A 252 9.62 27.11 11.91
N GLY A 253 10.57 26.24 12.26
CA GLY A 253 11.04 25.21 11.34
C GLY A 253 9.95 24.22 10.96
N THR A 254 9.10 23.81 11.90
CA THR A 254 7.96 22.93 11.62
C THR A 254 6.96 23.61 10.68
N LEU A 255 6.62 24.88 10.93
CA LEU A 255 5.75 25.68 10.07
C LEU A 255 6.31 25.85 8.65
N LEU A 256 7.63 26.09 8.53
CA LEU A 256 8.30 26.15 7.23
C LEU A 256 8.29 24.79 6.52
N GLY A 257 8.44 23.70 7.26
CA GLY A 257 8.29 22.33 6.75
C GLY A 257 6.91 22.11 6.16
N ASP A 258 5.86 22.40 6.92
CA ASP A 258 4.48 22.24 6.47
C ASP A 258 4.16 23.16 5.28
N ALA A 259 4.61 24.42 5.32
CA ALA A 259 4.45 25.35 4.22
C ALA A 259 5.14 24.86 2.95
N SER A 260 6.34 24.25 3.06
CA SER A 260 7.04 23.68 1.91
C SER A 260 6.25 22.53 1.25
N VAL A 261 5.63 21.68 2.07
CA VAL A 261 4.76 20.58 1.59
C VAL A 261 3.55 21.14 0.86
N LEU A 262 2.92 22.18 1.42
CA LEU A 262 1.74 22.81 0.82
C LEU A 262 2.08 23.50 -0.50
N ILE A 263 3.17 24.28 -0.56
CA ILE A 263 3.57 25.02 -1.78
C ILE A 263 3.96 24.05 -2.91
N ILE A 264 4.82 23.07 -2.62
CA ILE A 264 5.28 22.11 -3.62
C ILE A 264 4.12 21.18 -4.02
N GLY A 265 3.32 20.72 -3.06
CA GLY A 265 2.13 19.92 -3.31
C GLY A 265 1.10 20.65 -4.17
N TRP A 266 0.90 21.95 -3.93
CA TRP A 266 0.03 22.81 -4.74
C TRP A 266 0.52 22.94 -6.18
N HIS A 267 1.82 23.19 -6.38
CA HIS A 267 2.41 23.28 -7.72
C HIS A 267 2.25 21.97 -8.50
N ILE A 268 2.47 20.82 -7.85
CA ILE A 268 2.25 19.50 -8.44
C ILE A 268 0.77 19.29 -8.79
N TRP A 269 -0.15 19.70 -7.90
CA TRP A 269 -1.58 19.61 -8.16
C TRP A 269 -2.00 20.47 -9.37
N GLN A 270 -1.52 21.71 -9.47
CA GLN A 270 -1.79 22.58 -10.62
C GLN A 270 -1.28 21.96 -11.93
N ALA A 271 -0.06 21.44 -11.94
CA ALA A 271 0.52 20.78 -13.11
C ALA A 271 -0.33 19.60 -13.62
N ARG A 272 -0.96 18.84 -12.70
CA ARG A 272 -1.87 17.74 -13.07
C ARG A 272 -3.19 18.24 -13.67
N GLN A 273 -3.75 19.32 -13.16
CA GLN A 273 -5.01 19.88 -13.69
C GLN A 273 -4.85 20.36 -15.14
N HIS A 274 -3.70 20.97 -15.46
CA HIS A 274 -3.41 21.42 -16.83
C HIS A 274 -3.18 20.28 -17.83
N GLN A 275 -2.80 19.09 -17.35
CA GLN A 275 -2.66 17.90 -18.20
C GLN A 275 -4.01 17.27 -18.55
N THR A 276 -4.98 17.31 -17.63
CA THR A 276 -6.33 16.74 -17.85
C THR A 276 -7.25 17.59 -18.73
N THR A 277 -6.90 18.85 -18.99
CA THR A 277 -7.69 19.77 -19.83
C THR A 277 -7.28 19.80 -21.30
N ASN A 278 -6.20 19.09 -21.67
CA ASN A 278 -5.67 19.06 -23.03
C ASN A 278 -5.88 17.70 -23.75
N ASP A 279 -6.60 16.77 -23.13
CA ASP A 279 -7.11 15.52 -23.72
C ASP A 279 -8.63 15.64 -23.94
#